data_AF-A0A1F5ABP2-F1
#
_entry.id   AF-A0A1F5ABP2-F1
#
_cell.length_a   1.000
_cell.length_b   1.000
_cell.length_c   1.000
_cell.angle_alpha   90.00
_cell.angle_beta   90.00
_cell.angle_gamma   90.00
#
_symmetry.space_group_name_H-M   'P 1'
#
loop_
_entity.id
_entity.type
_entity.pdbx_description
1 polymer ?
#
loop_
_entity_poly.entity_id
_entity_poly.type
_entity_poly.pdbx_seq_one_letter_code
_entity_poly.pdbx_strand_id
1 'polypeptide(L)'
;MPKWLVRLKGERFDLEDFPKLLCSPEVRVVEENGSFYLESSEFNSLTLAEEVRERGRALIKLINGVSKFNRNNFLNISEDGVTRLEDDGKRHSYVFLKGTAKIRTKVSAQLTVIAADGSEKVSTQPSALESLLEVAQKYNVVADALSFYREDTWSSLYKAYEIIRDNVGDKIIKNGWSVKSDISRFTQTAQSRAALGDSARHASKKYKPPAQPTTLLEARALIKAILSRWVSSKT
;
A
#
# COMPACT_ATOMS: atom_id res chain seq x y z
N MET A 1 23.69 -7.89 -18.63
CA MET A 1 23.65 -6.51 -18.13
C MET A 1 23.50 -6.53 -16.63
N PRO A 2 24.28 -5.71 -15.90
CA PRO A 2 24.22 -5.66 -14.46
C PRO A 2 22.82 -5.30 -13.98
N LYS A 3 22.37 -5.99 -12.93
CA LYS A 3 21.04 -5.89 -12.37
C LYS A 3 21.08 -5.21 -11.02
N TRP A 4 20.15 -4.29 -10.78
CA TRP A 4 19.98 -3.64 -9.48
C TRP A 4 18.89 -4.31 -8.66
N LEU A 5 19.16 -4.48 -7.37
CA LEU A 5 18.27 -5.08 -6.38
C LEU A 5 18.17 -4.15 -5.17
N VAL A 6 16.97 -3.95 -4.63
CA VAL A 6 16.77 -3.20 -3.37
C VAL A 6 16.40 -4.19 -2.28
N ARG A 7 17.24 -4.34 -1.25
CA ARG A 7 16.98 -5.28 -0.16
C ARG A 7 15.89 -4.75 0.76
N LEU A 8 14.85 -5.54 0.94
CA LEU A 8 13.70 -5.23 1.77
C LEU A 8 13.95 -5.66 3.21
N LYS A 9 13.53 -4.78 4.12
CA LYS A 9 13.58 -4.96 5.57
C LYS A 9 12.19 -4.79 6.15
N GLY A 10 11.77 -5.77 6.94
CA GLY A 10 10.47 -5.82 7.60
C GLY A 10 10.31 -7.17 8.30
N GLU A 11 9.12 -7.43 8.81
CA GLU A 11 8.84 -8.74 9.40
C GLU A 11 8.69 -9.80 8.31
N ARG A 12 9.27 -10.99 8.54
CA ARG A 12 9.17 -12.12 7.60
C ARG A 12 7.72 -12.45 7.25
N PHE A 13 6.82 -12.38 8.24
CA PHE A 13 5.37 -12.52 8.09
C PHE A 13 4.80 -11.70 6.93
N ASP A 14 5.23 -10.43 6.82
CA ASP A 14 4.72 -9.48 5.82
C ASP A 14 5.43 -9.66 4.47
N LEU A 15 6.71 -10.09 4.48
CA LEU A 15 7.54 -10.21 3.29
C LEU A 15 7.36 -11.53 2.51
N GLU A 16 7.10 -12.65 3.20
CA GLU A 16 7.12 -14.01 2.62
C GLU A 16 6.07 -14.26 1.54
N ASP A 17 5.00 -13.45 1.50
CA ASP A 17 3.98 -13.58 0.46
C ASP A 17 4.34 -12.81 -0.82
N PHE A 18 5.20 -11.79 -0.72
CA PHE A 18 5.47 -10.91 -1.87
C PHE A 18 6.02 -11.63 -3.09
N PRO A 19 6.91 -12.64 -2.99
CA PRO A 19 7.35 -13.39 -4.16
C PRO A 19 6.24 -14.08 -4.96
N LYS A 20 5.08 -14.31 -4.35
CA LYS A 20 3.89 -14.88 -5.02
C LYS A 20 2.90 -13.82 -5.51
N LEU A 21 3.01 -12.58 -5.01
CA LEU A 21 2.06 -11.51 -5.25
C LEU A 21 2.59 -10.41 -6.17
N LEU A 22 3.90 -10.27 -6.27
CA LEU A 22 4.62 -9.28 -7.05
C LEU A 22 5.61 -10.02 -7.95
N CYS A 23 5.15 -10.37 -9.15
CA CYS A 23 5.84 -11.28 -10.07
C CYS A 23 6.23 -10.58 -11.38
N SER A 24 5.62 -9.43 -11.69
CA SER A 24 5.82 -8.71 -12.94
C SER A 24 7.21 -8.07 -13.05
N PRO A 25 7.79 -7.93 -14.26
CA PRO A 25 9.07 -7.25 -14.46
C PRO A 25 9.08 -5.80 -13.95
N GLU A 26 7.93 -5.13 -13.92
CA GLU A 26 7.77 -3.76 -13.44
C GLU A 26 8.03 -3.66 -11.93
N VAL A 27 7.49 -4.58 -11.14
CA VAL A 27 7.72 -4.68 -9.70
C VAL A 27 7.65 -6.16 -9.28
N ARG A 28 8.83 -6.73 -9.01
CA ARG A 28 8.95 -8.12 -8.57
C ARG A 28 9.65 -8.19 -7.22
N VAL A 29 9.23 -9.14 -6.38
CA VAL A 29 9.98 -9.47 -5.16
C VAL A 29 10.52 -10.88 -5.27
N VAL A 30 11.79 -11.07 -4.91
CA VAL A 30 12.44 -12.38 -4.86
C VAL A 30 12.99 -12.65 -3.46
N GLU A 31 12.92 -13.90 -3.01
CA GLU A 31 13.63 -14.36 -1.81
C GLU A 31 14.94 -15.04 -2.23
N GLU A 32 16.06 -14.57 -1.69
CA GLU A 32 17.37 -15.16 -1.90
C GLU A 32 18.11 -15.24 -0.56
N ASN A 33 18.58 -16.43 -0.19
CA ASN A 33 19.34 -16.68 1.06
C ASN A 33 18.63 -16.10 2.31
N GLY A 34 17.31 -16.21 2.37
CA GLY A 34 16.48 -15.72 3.47
C GLY A 34 16.30 -14.20 3.53
N SER A 35 16.78 -13.46 2.52
CA SER A 35 16.54 -12.02 2.35
C SER A 35 15.59 -11.77 1.19
N PHE A 36 14.80 -10.71 1.28
CA PHE A 36 13.87 -10.32 0.22
C PHE A 36 14.43 -9.14 -0.57
N TYR A 37 14.33 -9.19 -1.89
CA TYR A 37 14.81 -8.13 -2.78
C TYR A 37 13.69 -7.67 -3.70
N LEU A 38 13.53 -6.36 -3.80
CA LEU A 38 12.72 -5.71 -4.81
C LEU A 38 13.55 -5.58 -6.10
N GLU A 39 12.97 -6.05 -7.20
CA GLU A 39 13.42 -5.91 -8.57
C GLU A 39 12.42 -5.04 -9.32
N SER A 40 12.91 -4.24 -10.27
CA SER A 40 12.06 -3.43 -11.13
C SER A 40 12.78 -3.13 -12.43
N SER A 41 12.05 -3.20 -13.54
CA SER A 41 12.52 -2.74 -14.85
C SER A 41 12.91 -1.26 -14.84
N GLU A 42 12.33 -0.47 -13.92
CA GLU A 42 12.67 0.94 -13.72
C GLU A 42 14.10 1.15 -13.20
N PHE A 43 14.73 0.13 -12.63
CA PHE A 43 16.14 0.23 -12.20
C PHE A 43 17.12 0.06 -13.35
N ASN A 44 16.69 -0.50 -14.50
CA ASN A 44 17.58 -0.83 -15.61
C ASN A 44 18.19 0.42 -16.27
N SER A 45 17.54 1.58 -16.16
CA SER A 45 18.04 2.85 -16.68
C SER A 45 18.90 3.63 -15.69
N LEU A 46 19.04 3.15 -14.45
CA LEU A 46 19.74 3.84 -13.37
C LEU A 46 21.16 3.31 -13.20
N THR A 47 22.10 4.22 -12.89
CA THR A 47 23.52 3.88 -12.80
C THR A 47 24.10 4.09 -11.41
N LEU A 48 23.49 4.96 -10.60
CA LEU A 48 23.94 5.26 -9.26
C LEU A 48 23.08 4.54 -8.21
N ALA A 49 23.74 3.98 -7.18
CA ALA A 49 23.06 3.26 -6.11
C ALA A 49 22.05 4.13 -5.34
N GLU A 50 22.31 5.45 -5.20
CA GLU A 50 21.36 6.37 -4.57
C GLU A 50 20.11 6.60 -5.43
N GLU A 51 20.24 6.73 -6.75
CA GLU A 51 19.08 6.87 -7.65
C GLU A 51 18.19 5.63 -7.57
N VAL A 52 18.81 4.44 -7.57
CA VAL A 52 18.12 3.16 -7.39
C VAL A 52 17.43 3.11 -6.03
N ARG A 53 18.08 3.59 -4.97
CA ARG A 53 17.50 3.64 -3.63
C ARG A 53 16.31 4.58 -3.56
N GLU A 54 16.41 5.78 -4.11
CA GLU A 54 15.32 6.76 -4.15
C GLU A 54 14.12 6.22 -4.92
N ARG A 55 14.36 5.59 -6.09
CA ARG A 55 13.30 4.94 -6.85
C ARG A 55 12.71 3.75 -6.10
N GLY A 56 13.55 2.92 -5.50
CA GLY A 56 13.14 1.80 -4.65
C GLY A 56 12.26 2.25 -3.48
N ARG A 57 12.59 3.36 -2.82
CA ARG A 57 11.77 3.97 -1.77
C ARG A 57 10.40 4.41 -2.25
N ALA A 58 10.34 5.02 -3.44
CA ALA A 58 9.08 5.41 -4.04
C ALA A 58 8.20 4.17 -4.29
N LEU A 59 8.77 3.10 -4.85
CA LEU A 59 8.07 1.83 -5.05
C LEU A 59 7.65 1.17 -3.72
N ILE A 60 8.53 1.14 -2.71
CA ILE A 60 8.22 0.61 -1.37
C ILE A 60 7.08 1.39 -0.71
N LYS A 61 7.03 2.72 -0.88
CA LYS A 61 5.91 3.54 -0.39
C LYS A 61 4.59 3.12 -1.03
N LEU A 62 4.58 2.84 -2.34
CA LEU A 62 3.41 2.32 -3.05
C LEU A 62 3.02 0.93 -2.54
N ILE A 63 3.98 -0.01 -2.48
CA ILE A 63 3.77 -1.37 -1.98
C ILE A 63 3.17 -1.34 -0.58
N ASN A 64 3.66 -0.48 0.30
CA ASN A 64 3.13 -0.31 1.65
C ASN A 64 1.67 0.17 1.65
N GLY A 65 1.30 1.12 0.79
CA GLY A 65 -0.07 1.61 0.65
C GLY A 65 -1.03 0.52 0.16
N VAL A 66 -0.67 -0.15 -0.92
CA VAL A 66 -1.45 -1.25 -1.52
C VAL A 66 -1.58 -2.43 -0.53
N SER A 67 -0.49 -2.80 0.13
CA SER A 67 -0.47 -3.91 1.09
C SER A 67 -1.34 -3.61 2.30
N LYS A 68 -1.27 -2.40 2.86
CA LYS A 68 -2.13 -1.98 3.97
C LYS A 68 -3.61 -1.94 3.60
N PHE A 69 -3.91 -1.57 2.36
CA PHE A 69 -5.27 -1.59 1.82
C PHE A 69 -5.84 -3.01 1.74
N ASN A 70 -5.07 -3.97 1.23
CA ASN A 70 -5.51 -5.36 1.10
C ASN A 70 -5.43 -6.14 2.42
N ARG A 71 -4.48 -5.82 3.29
CA ARG A 71 -4.16 -6.53 4.54
C ARG A 71 -4.11 -5.54 5.70
N ASN A 72 -5.20 -5.44 6.46
CA ASN A 72 -5.31 -4.46 7.55
C ASN A 72 -4.18 -4.58 8.59
N ASN A 73 -3.70 -5.80 8.84
CA ASN A 73 -2.66 -6.09 9.82
C ASN A 73 -1.23 -5.99 9.26
N PHE A 74 -1.05 -5.53 8.02
CA PHE A 74 0.27 -5.36 7.41
C PHE A 74 1.08 -4.28 8.15
N LEU A 75 2.36 -4.57 8.41
CA LEU A 75 3.33 -3.59 8.88
C LEU A 75 4.21 -3.13 7.73
N ASN A 76 4.53 -1.83 7.73
CA ASN A 76 5.33 -1.25 6.66
C ASN A 76 6.69 -1.93 6.55
N ILE A 77 7.09 -2.16 5.32
CA ILE A 77 8.45 -2.54 4.95
C ILE A 77 9.25 -1.30 4.58
N SER A 78 10.57 -1.46 4.62
CA SER A 78 11.58 -0.45 4.29
C SER A 78 12.68 -1.10 3.45
N GLU A 79 13.62 -0.31 2.98
CA GLU A 79 14.89 -0.80 2.44
C GLU A 79 16.02 -0.62 3.45
N ASP A 80 17.01 -1.50 3.40
CA ASP A 80 18.25 -1.35 4.18
C ASP A 80 19.52 -1.52 3.35
N GLY A 81 19.38 -1.74 2.04
CA GLY A 81 20.49 -1.80 1.12
C GLY A 81 20.08 -1.84 -0.35
N VAL A 82 21.04 -1.52 -1.21
CA VAL A 82 20.97 -1.69 -2.67
C VAL A 82 22.11 -2.59 -3.09
N THR A 83 21.89 -3.52 -4.00
CA THR A 83 22.91 -4.42 -4.53
C THR A 83 22.95 -4.32 -6.05
N ARG A 84 24.14 -4.10 -6.61
CA ARG A 84 24.42 -4.32 -8.03
C ARG A 84 24.91 -5.75 -8.22
N LEU A 85 24.22 -6.53 -9.04
CA LEU A 85 24.63 -7.85 -9.47
C LEU A 85 25.24 -7.72 -10.87
N GLU A 86 26.53 -8.00 -11.00
CA GLU A 86 27.24 -8.00 -12.28
C GLU A 86 26.98 -9.28 -13.07
N ASP A 87 27.32 -9.28 -14.37
CA ASP A 87 27.11 -10.43 -15.27
C ASP A 87 27.97 -11.65 -14.90
N ASP A 88 29.08 -11.44 -14.19
CA ASP A 88 29.95 -12.49 -13.64
C ASP A 88 29.44 -13.05 -12.29
N GLY A 89 28.28 -12.57 -11.81
CA GLY A 89 27.68 -12.95 -10.54
C GLY A 89 28.20 -12.18 -9.33
N LYS A 90 29.17 -11.27 -9.50
CA LYS A 90 29.71 -10.45 -8.41
C LYS A 90 28.66 -9.47 -7.89
N ARG A 91 28.58 -9.33 -6.56
CA ARG A 91 27.64 -8.43 -5.89
C ARG A 91 28.36 -7.24 -5.27
N HIS A 92 27.89 -6.04 -5.58
CA HIS A 92 28.31 -4.79 -4.95
C HIS A 92 27.15 -4.27 -4.09
N SER A 93 27.25 -4.42 -2.77
CA SER A 93 26.20 -4.02 -1.83
C SER A 93 26.50 -2.67 -1.17
N TYR A 94 25.49 -1.80 -1.16
CA TYR A 94 25.49 -0.48 -0.55
C TYR A 94 24.47 -0.50 0.59
N VAL A 95 24.92 -0.41 1.84
CA VAL A 95 24.07 -0.59 3.03
C VAL A 95 23.69 0.76 3.62
N PHE A 96 22.41 0.91 3.98
CA PHE A 96 21.84 2.16 4.49
C PHE A 96 21.13 1.88 5.82
N LEU A 97 21.83 2.07 6.93
CA LEU A 97 21.34 1.66 8.27
C LEU A 97 20.28 2.62 8.84
N LYS A 98 19.05 2.11 8.99
CA LYS A 98 18.08 2.48 10.06
C LYS A 98 17.25 1.25 10.44
N GLY A 99 16.88 1.06 11.72
CA GLY A 99 15.74 0.21 12.06
C GLY A 99 15.61 -0.31 13.49
N THR A 100 14.39 -0.71 13.81
CA THR A 100 13.90 -1.37 15.04
C THR A 100 13.11 -2.62 14.63
N ALA A 101 13.26 -3.75 15.34
CA ALA A 101 12.59 -5.03 15.03
C ALA A 101 11.36 -5.28 15.92
N LYS A 102 10.34 -5.96 15.38
CA LYS A 102 9.14 -6.49 16.06
C LYS A 102 8.86 -7.90 15.51
N ILE A 103 8.16 -8.76 16.27
CA ILE A 103 7.92 -10.18 15.94
C ILE A 103 6.41 -10.47 15.97
N ARG A 104 5.89 -11.18 14.96
CA ARG A 104 4.47 -11.61 14.84
C ARG A 104 4.33 -13.01 14.23
N THR A 105 3.17 -13.64 14.43
CA THR A 105 2.88 -15.03 14.00
C THR A 105 1.67 -15.10 13.05
N LYS A 106 1.71 -16.00 12.06
CA LYS A 106 0.69 -16.19 11.00
C LYS A 106 -0.10 -17.48 11.13
N VAL A 107 -1.38 -17.38 10.83
CA VAL A 107 -2.25 -18.51 10.47
C VAL A 107 -2.85 -18.15 9.10
N SER A 108 -2.44 -18.84 8.04
CA SER A 108 -3.02 -18.70 6.70
C SER A 108 -3.54 -20.04 6.20
N ALA A 109 -4.78 -20.06 5.73
CA ALA A 109 -5.28 -21.14 4.89
C ALA A 109 -4.95 -20.80 3.44
N GLN A 110 -3.88 -21.37 2.88
CA GLN A 110 -3.61 -21.27 1.45
C GLN A 110 -4.61 -22.18 0.70
N LEU A 111 -5.51 -21.57 -0.08
CA LEU A 111 -6.24 -22.26 -1.14
C LEU A 111 -5.32 -22.33 -2.37
N THR A 112 -4.60 -23.44 -2.53
CA THR A 112 -3.85 -23.72 -3.75
C THR A 112 -4.83 -24.20 -4.82
N VAL A 113 -4.86 -23.51 -5.98
CA VAL A 113 -5.60 -24.02 -7.15
C VAL A 113 -4.75 -25.13 -7.77
N ILE A 114 -5.09 -26.37 -7.46
CA ILE A 114 -4.48 -27.55 -8.08
C ILE A 114 -5.19 -27.76 -9.43
N ALA A 115 -4.43 -27.79 -10.53
CA ALA A 115 -4.99 -28.13 -11.84
C ALA A 115 -5.49 -29.59 -11.83
N ALA A 116 -6.41 -29.95 -12.74
CA ALA A 116 -6.99 -31.30 -12.78
C ALA A 116 -5.96 -32.44 -12.94
N ASP A 117 -4.73 -32.13 -13.36
CA ASP A 117 -3.60 -33.05 -13.50
C ASP A 117 -2.68 -33.12 -12.26
N GLY A 118 -3.03 -32.43 -11.16
CA GLY A 118 -2.23 -32.41 -9.94
C GLY A 118 -1.07 -31.42 -9.95
N SER A 119 -0.86 -30.66 -11.03
CA SER A 119 0.18 -29.64 -11.09
C SER A 119 -0.23 -28.35 -10.37
N GLU A 120 0.70 -27.75 -9.62
CA GLU A 120 0.55 -26.37 -9.15
C GLU A 120 0.69 -25.44 -10.35
N LYS A 121 -0.41 -24.81 -10.78
CA LYS A 121 -0.33 -23.71 -11.73
C LYS A 121 0.01 -22.43 -10.98
N VAL A 122 1.18 -21.87 -11.25
CA VAL A 122 1.44 -20.45 -10.99
C VAL A 122 0.38 -19.66 -11.77
N SER A 123 -0.50 -18.95 -11.07
CA SER A 123 -1.50 -18.09 -11.70
C SER A 123 -0.78 -17.09 -12.60
N THR A 124 -1.06 -17.12 -13.90
CA THR A 124 -0.55 -16.14 -14.87
C THR A 124 -1.33 -14.82 -14.84
N GLN A 125 -2.41 -14.76 -14.05
CA GLN A 125 -3.16 -13.52 -13.82
C GLN A 125 -2.52 -12.73 -12.67
N PRO A 126 -2.35 -11.40 -12.83
CA PRO A 126 -1.84 -10.56 -11.77
C PRO A 126 -2.64 -10.72 -10.49
N SER A 127 -1.96 -10.73 -9.34
CA SER A 127 -2.67 -10.78 -8.06
C SER A 127 -3.50 -9.49 -7.85
N ALA A 128 -4.54 -9.53 -7.01
CA ALA A 128 -5.29 -8.31 -6.68
C ALA A 128 -4.40 -7.19 -6.08
N LEU A 129 -3.27 -7.57 -5.48
CA LEU A 129 -2.25 -6.64 -5.00
C LEU A 129 -1.45 -6.05 -6.17
N GLU A 130 -1.06 -6.87 -7.13
CA GLU A 130 -0.34 -6.47 -8.34
C GLU A 130 -1.19 -5.54 -9.23
N SER A 131 -2.45 -5.90 -9.51
CA SER A 131 -3.35 -5.04 -10.29
C SER A 131 -3.58 -3.67 -9.65
N LEU A 132 -3.71 -3.60 -8.32
CA LEU A 132 -3.84 -2.32 -7.62
C LEU A 132 -2.54 -1.52 -7.67
N LEU A 133 -1.38 -2.19 -7.61
CA LEU A 133 -0.09 -1.54 -7.76
C LEU A 133 0.07 -0.92 -9.15
N GLU A 134 -0.29 -1.64 -10.22
CA GLU A 134 -0.27 -1.13 -11.59
C GLU A 134 -1.17 0.11 -11.75
N VAL A 135 -2.39 0.08 -11.20
CA VAL A 135 -3.30 1.24 -11.20
C VAL A 135 -2.66 2.42 -10.44
N ALA A 136 -2.02 2.17 -9.30
CA ALA A 136 -1.36 3.22 -8.51
C ALA A 136 -0.12 3.80 -9.21
N GLN A 137 0.64 2.99 -9.96
CA GLN A 137 1.75 3.45 -10.81
C GLN A 137 1.25 4.30 -11.98
N LYS A 138 0.12 3.94 -12.58
CA LYS A 138 -0.48 4.69 -13.71
C LYS A 138 -1.15 5.99 -13.28
N TYR A 139 -1.81 6.01 -12.12
CA TYR A 139 -2.58 7.15 -11.64
C TYR A 139 -2.02 7.65 -10.30
N ASN A 140 -1.14 8.67 -10.34
CA ASN A 140 -0.52 9.26 -9.14
C ASN A 140 -1.53 9.67 -8.05
N VAL A 141 -2.73 10.09 -8.44
CA VAL A 141 -3.81 10.45 -7.50
C VAL A 141 -4.31 9.26 -6.68
N VAL A 142 -4.28 8.04 -7.24
CA VAL A 142 -4.61 6.79 -6.54
C VAL A 142 -3.49 6.43 -5.55
N ALA A 143 -2.23 6.54 -5.99
CA ALA A 143 -1.08 6.36 -5.11
C ALA A 143 -1.09 7.30 -3.90
N ASP A 144 -1.44 8.57 -4.10
CA ASP A 144 -1.51 9.56 -3.03
C ASP A 144 -2.63 9.24 -2.01
N ALA A 145 -3.82 8.88 -2.50
CA ALA A 145 -4.92 8.44 -1.64
C ALA A 145 -4.56 7.20 -0.80
N LEU A 146 -3.89 6.20 -1.41
CA LEU A 146 -3.42 5.00 -0.71
C LEU A 146 -2.37 5.33 0.37
N SER A 147 -1.49 6.30 0.11
CA SER A 147 -0.48 6.75 1.07
C SER A 147 -1.12 7.31 2.35
N PHE A 148 -2.18 8.12 2.21
CA PHE A 148 -2.92 8.66 3.37
C PHE A 148 -3.80 7.61 4.04
N TYR A 149 -4.46 6.74 3.28
CA TYR A 149 -5.27 5.65 3.84
C TYR A 149 -4.43 4.75 4.75
N ARG A 150 -3.19 4.45 4.35
CA ARG A 150 -2.24 3.61 5.11
C ARG A 150 -1.95 4.09 6.53
N GLU A 151 -1.92 5.40 6.75
CA GLU A 151 -1.64 5.99 8.07
C GLU A 151 -2.77 5.76 9.08
N ASP A 152 -4.00 5.53 8.58
CA ASP A 152 -5.14 5.06 9.37
C ASP A 152 -5.48 5.93 10.60
N THR A 153 -5.22 7.24 10.48
CA THR A 153 -5.62 8.25 11.46
C THR A 153 -6.83 9.01 10.94
N TRP A 154 -7.55 9.71 11.81
CA TRP A 154 -8.65 10.58 11.40
C TRP A 154 -8.23 11.62 10.36
N SER A 155 -7.08 12.28 10.56
CA SER A 155 -6.59 13.26 9.59
C SER A 155 -6.21 12.61 8.26
N SER A 156 -5.61 11.42 8.27
CA SER A 156 -5.16 10.78 7.05
C SER A 156 -6.31 10.16 6.26
N LEU A 157 -7.29 9.53 6.92
CA LEU A 157 -8.52 9.06 6.30
C LEU A 157 -9.33 10.21 5.68
N TYR A 158 -9.37 11.38 6.33
CA TYR A 158 -10.00 12.57 5.76
C TYR A 158 -9.27 13.02 4.48
N LYS A 159 -7.94 13.08 4.49
CA LYS A 159 -7.15 13.48 3.31
C LYS A 159 -7.33 12.49 2.15
N ALA A 160 -7.36 11.18 2.43
CA ALA A 160 -7.67 10.17 1.43
C ALA A 160 -9.06 10.41 0.81
N TYR A 161 -10.07 10.71 1.63
CA TYR A 161 -11.40 11.10 1.15
C TYR A 161 -11.38 12.37 0.29
N GLU A 162 -10.65 13.42 0.71
CA GLU A 162 -10.54 14.67 -0.06
C GLU A 162 -9.95 14.43 -1.45
N ILE A 163 -8.88 13.64 -1.54
CA ILE A 163 -8.25 13.29 -2.83
C ILE A 163 -9.26 12.59 -3.75
N ILE A 164 -10.01 11.62 -3.23
CA ILE A 164 -11.03 10.91 -4.01
C ILE A 164 -12.12 11.87 -4.45
N ARG A 165 -12.67 12.65 -3.50
CA ARG A 165 -13.73 13.64 -3.74
C ARG A 165 -13.31 14.67 -4.79
N ASP A 166 -12.09 15.19 -4.71
CA ASP A 166 -11.61 16.23 -5.62
C ASP A 166 -11.35 15.66 -7.03
N ASN A 167 -11.07 14.35 -7.14
CA ASN A 167 -10.91 13.70 -8.44
C ASN A 167 -12.25 13.35 -9.13
N VAL A 168 -13.29 12.96 -8.38
CA VAL A 168 -14.52 12.40 -8.96
C VAL A 168 -15.80 13.16 -8.61
N GLY A 169 -15.75 14.07 -7.65
CA GLY A 169 -16.88 14.88 -7.17
C GLY A 169 -18.06 14.03 -6.71
N ASP A 170 -19.26 14.44 -7.12
CA ASP A 170 -20.53 13.79 -6.75
C ASP A 170 -20.69 12.36 -7.28
N LYS A 171 -19.76 11.87 -8.12
CA LYS A 171 -19.77 10.46 -8.58
C LYS A 171 -19.72 9.48 -7.41
N ILE A 172 -19.14 9.85 -6.26
CA ILE A 172 -19.19 9.01 -5.04
C ILE A 172 -20.63 8.65 -4.68
N ILE A 173 -21.55 9.61 -4.76
CA ILE A 173 -22.97 9.39 -4.45
C ILE A 173 -23.72 8.86 -5.68
N LYS A 174 -23.52 9.48 -6.85
CA LYS A 174 -24.25 9.12 -8.08
C LYS A 174 -24.01 7.67 -8.53
N ASN A 175 -22.82 7.14 -8.27
CA ASN A 175 -22.46 5.76 -8.61
C ASN A 175 -22.71 4.78 -7.44
N GLY A 176 -23.32 5.24 -6.34
CA GLY A 176 -23.64 4.40 -5.19
C GLY A 176 -22.43 3.87 -4.41
N TRP A 177 -21.30 4.58 -4.44
CA TRP A 177 -20.10 4.17 -3.68
C TRP A 177 -20.24 4.45 -2.18
N SER A 178 -21.05 5.46 -1.84
CA SER A 178 -21.48 5.77 -0.48
C SER A 178 -22.76 6.62 -0.51
N VAL A 179 -23.35 6.87 0.65
CA VAL A 179 -24.50 7.76 0.83
C VAL A 179 -24.08 9.06 1.51
N LYS A 180 -24.79 10.15 1.22
CA LYS A 180 -24.47 11.51 1.72
C LYS A 180 -24.44 11.57 3.25
N SER A 181 -25.32 10.83 3.93
CA SER A 181 -25.40 10.77 5.38
C SER A 181 -24.13 10.20 6.01
N ASP A 182 -23.57 9.12 5.45
CA ASP A 182 -22.35 8.48 5.97
C ASP A 182 -21.13 9.39 5.78
N ILE A 183 -20.99 10.00 4.60
CA ILE A 183 -19.93 10.99 4.34
C ILE A 183 -20.05 12.18 5.29
N SER A 184 -21.27 12.71 5.48
CA SER A 184 -21.50 13.84 6.38
C SER A 184 -21.17 13.49 7.82
N ARG A 185 -21.60 12.32 8.31
CA ARG A 185 -21.33 11.86 9.68
C ARG A 185 -19.82 11.66 9.90
N PHE A 186 -19.13 11.05 8.94
CA PHE A 186 -17.68 10.88 8.95
C PHE A 186 -16.95 12.22 9.00
N THR A 187 -17.22 13.11 8.05
CA THR A 187 -16.53 14.41 7.94
C THR A 187 -16.79 15.31 9.15
N GLN A 188 -18.02 15.34 9.64
CA GLN A 188 -18.38 16.10 10.85
C GLN A 188 -17.70 15.53 12.10
N THR A 189 -17.62 14.21 12.25
CA THR A 189 -16.90 13.57 13.35
C THR A 189 -15.42 13.91 13.31
N ALA A 190 -14.78 13.71 12.14
CA ALA A 190 -13.36 13.95 11.92
C ALA A 190 -12.93 15.40 12.21
N GLN A 191 -13.81 16.38 12.01
CA GLN A 191 -13.53 17.80 12.28
C GLN A 191 -13.83 18.22 13.73
N SER A 192 -14.60 17.42 14.49
CA SER A 192 -15.08 17.78 15.82
C SER A 192 -14.08 17.44 16.91
N ARG A 193 -13.44 18.46 17.48
CA ARG A 193 -12.60 18.31 18.68
C ARG A 193 -13.38 17.79 19.89
N ALA A 194 -14.67 18.11 19.99
CA ALA A 194 -15.51 17.59 21.07
C ALA A 194 -15.74 16.07 20.94
N ALA A 195 -15.75 15.51 19.72
CA ALA A 195 -15.84 14.07 19.52
C ALA A 195 -14.50 13.35 19.68
N LEU A 196 -13.41 13.93 19.16
CA LEU A 196 -12.15 13.21 18.95
C LEU A 196 -10.96 13.73 19.78
N GLY A 197 -11.14 14.80 20.54
CA GLY A 197 -10.05 15.48 21.22
C GLY A 197 -8.95 15.89 20.23
N ASP A 198 -7.70 15.59 20.55
CA ASP A 198 -6.55 15.96 19.74
C ASP A 198 -6.39 15.12 18.45
N SER A 199 -7.20 14.07 18.28
CA SER A 199 -7.26 13.32 17.01
C SER A 199 -8.12 14.01 15.95
N ALA A 200 -8.86 15.07 16.30
CA ALA A 200 -9.64 15.82 15.33
C ALA A 200 -8.73 16.53 14.30
N ARG A 201 -9.20 16.65 13.06
CA ARG A 201 -8.51 17.39 11.98
C ARG A 201 -8.25 18.85 12.37
N HIS A 202 -9.13 19.45 13.16
CA HIS A 202 -9.03 20.84 13.56
C HIS A 202 -9.08 20.97 15.08
N ALA A 203 -8.24 21.85 15.62
CA ALA A 203 -8.27 22.22 17.04
C ALA A 203 -9.44 23.16 17.40
N SER A 204 -10.17 23.64 16.40
CA SER A 204 -11.26 24.62 16.55
C SER A 204 -12.50 24.01 17.22
N LYS A 205 -13.12 24.77 18.14
CA LYS A 205 -14.39 24.41 18.79
C LYS A 205 -15.64 24.65 17.91
N LYS A 206 -15.47 25.18 16.70
CA LYS A 206 -16.61 25.54 15.82
C LYS A 206 -17.37 24.32 15.29
N TYR A 207 -16.70 23.18 15.19
CA TYR A 207 -17.27 21.95 14.65
C TYR A 207 -17.97 21.18 15.76
N LYS A 208 -19.31 21.09 15.68
CA LYS A 208 -20.11 20.31 16.62
C LYS A 208 -20.10 18.83 16.22
N PRO A 209 -20.03 17.90 17.19
CA PRO A 209 -20.11 16.48 16.89
C PRO A 209 -21.52 16.13 16.38
N PRO A 210 -21.66 15.10 15.52
CA PRO A 210 -22.98 14.53 15.24
C PRO A 210 -23.52 13.82 16.49
N ALA A 211 -24.83 13.55 16.51
CA ALA A 211 -25.47 12.84 17.62
C ALA A 211 -24.89 11.44 17.87
N GLN A 212 -24.48 10.77 16.79
CA GLN A 212 -23.76 9.50 16.82
C GLN A 212 -22.44 9.67 16.05
N PRO A 213 -21.32 9.95 16.73
CA PRO A 213 -20.01 10.04 16.11
C PRO A 213 -19.61 8.73 15.43
N THR A 214 -19.03 8.85 14.22
CA THR A 214 -18.43 7.71 13.52
C THR A 214 -17.23 7.19 14.33
N THR A 215 -17.12 5.89 14.50
CA THR A 215 -15.93 5.25 15.09
C THR A 215 -14.77 5.20 14.10
N LEU A 216 -13.53 5.06 14.57
CA LEU A 216 -12.37 4.93 13.66
C LEU A 216 -12.49 3.69 12.76
N LEU A 217 -13.07 2.59 13.27
CA LEU A 217 -13.30 1.37 12.50
C LEU A 217 -14.29 1.61 11.35
N GLU A 218 -15.40 2.29 11.63
CA GLU A 218 -16.39 2.65 10.60
C GLU A 218 -15.81 3.65 9.59
N ALA A 219 -15.02 4.63 10.05
CA ALA A 219 -14.33 5.56 9.17
C ALA A 219 -13.39 4.82 8.20
N ARG A 220 -12.58 3.88 8.71
CA ARG A 220 -11.70 3.05 7.89
C ARG A 220 -12.52 2.24 6.88
N ALA A 221 -13.59 1.58 7.31
CA ALA A 221 -14.44 0.78 6.44
C ALA A 221 -15.08 1.61 5.33
N LEU A 222 -15.58 2.81 5.67
CA LEU A 222 -16.17 3.76 4.72
C LEU A 222 -15.15 4.19 3.65
N ILE A 223 -13.97 4.66 4.07
CA ILE A 223 -12.96 5.12 3.12
C ILE A 223 -12.43 3.96 2.28
N LYS A 224 -12.25 2.78 2.86
CA LYS A 224 -11.87 1.58 2.12
C LYS A 224 -12.88 1.25 1.03
N ALA A 225 -14.18 1.26 1.34
CA ALA A 225 -15.24 0.95 0.38
C ALA A 225 -15.26 1.96 -0.79
N ILE A 226 -15.18 3.26 -0.49
CA ILE A 226 -15.13 4.31 -1.53
C ILE A 226 -13.88 4.15 -2.40
N LEU A 227 -12.71 3.94 -1.79
CA LEU A 227 -11.44 3.77 -2.48
C LEU A 227 -11.45 2.50 -3.36
N SER A 228 -11.97 1.37 -2.87
CA SER A 228 -12.15 0.15 -3.67
C SER A 228 -13.00 0.40 -4.91
N ARG A 229 -14.16 1.04 -4.76
CA ARG A 229 -15.07 1.32 -5.89
C ARG A 229 -14.46 2.29 -6.89
N TRP A 230 -13.72 3.29 -6.41
CA TRP A 230 -13.03 4.23 -7.27
C TRP A 230 -11.89 3.55 -8.05
N VAL A 231 -11.07 2.72 -7.41
CA VAL A 231 -10.03 1.92 -8.07
C VAL A 231 -10.64 1.03 -9.16
N SER A 232 -11.72 0.30 -8.84
CA SER A 232 -12.41 -0.55 -9.82
C SER A 232 -13.03 0.23 -10.99
N SER A 233 -13.19 1.55 -10.88
CA SER A 233 -13.64 2.39 -12.01
C SER A 233 -12.49 2.84 -12.94
N LYS A 234 -11.24 2.51 -12.59
CA LYS A 234 -10.01 2.84 -13.33
C LYS A 234 -9.38 1.64 -14.04
N THR A 235 -9.82 0.43 -13.68
CA THR A 235 -9.54 -0.85 -14.33
C THR A 235 -10.53 -1.07 -15.47
#